data_AF-A0ABD4W514-F1
#
_entry.id   AF-A0ABD4W514-F1
#
_cell.length_a   1.000
_cell.length_b   1.000
_cell.length_c   1.000
_cell.angle_alpha   90.00
_cell.angle_beta   90.00
_cell.angle_gamma   90.00
#
_symmetry.space_group_name_H-M   'P 1'
#
loop_
_entity.id
_entity.type
_entity.pdbx_description
1 polymer ?
#
loop_
_entity_poly.entity_id
_entity_poly.type
_entity_poly.pdbx_seq_one_letter_code
_entity_poly.pdbx_strand_id
1 'polypeptide(L)'
;MIRLIDNSKAVEISIREWDEENTQYGPDWSADFFEVGGLKTVDDPEFAYIVEDVDYCIEQANDMVAGVGDFAEDGPQPNQVVDVTELDRSAYLICEIDLYQLSSEIYNHGLNVKDTEIISGMCPEDTIKVVFMDGSAMPC
;
A
#
# COMPACT_ATOMS: atom_id res chain seq x y z
N MET A 1 -8.34 9.53 -7.80
CA MET A 1 -7.47 8.36 -8.02
C MET A 1 -6.75 8.08 -6.74
N ILE A 2 -6.60 6.80 -6.43
CA ILE A 2 -5.92 6.34 -5.23
C ILE A 2 -4.63 5.62 -5.64
N ARG A 3 -3.73 5.44 -4.69
CA ARG A 3 -2.52 4.66 -4.88
C ARG A 3 -2.58 3.42 -4.02
N LEU A 4 -2.35 2.27 -4.63
CA LEU A 4 -2.28 0.98 -3.94
C LEU A 4 -0.84 0.52 -3.93
N ILE A 5 -0.37 0.09 -2.76
CA ILE A 5 1.03 -0.23 -2.52
C ILE A 5 1.09 -1.54 -1.75
N ASP A 6 1.83 -2.50 -2.28
CA ASP A 6 2.22 -3.73 -1.56
C ASP A 6 3.74 -3.78 -1.38
N ASN A 7 4.32 -4.93 -1.04
CA ASN A 7 5.78 -5.05 -0.85
C ASN A 7 6.61 -5.00 -2.14
N SER A 8 5.98 -5.18 -3.30
CA SER A 8 6.63 -5.36 -4.60
C SER A 8 6.27 -4.29 -5.63
N LYS A 9 5.08 -3.70 -5.54
CA LYS A 9 4.45 -2.86 -6.57
C LYS A 9 3.71 -1.69 -5.95
N ALA A 10 3.71 -0.57 -6.69
CA ALA A 10 2.89 0.59 -6.40
C ALA A 10 2.17 0.99 -7.69
N VAL A 11 0.87 1.27 -7.60
CA VAL A 11 0.07 1.72 -8.75
C VAL A 11 -0.81 2.88 -8.35
N GLU A 12 -1.10 3.75 -9.30
CA GLU A 12 -2.23 4.67 -9.26
C GLU A 12 -3.39 4.03 -10.01
N ILE A 13 -4.55 3.95 -9.37
CA ILE A 13 -5.75 3.33 -9.93
C ILE A 13 -6.93 4.30 -9.84
N SER A 14 -7.76 4.29 -10.88
CA SER A 14 -9.06 4.97 -10.89
C SER A 14 -10.12 4.11 -11.55
N ILE A 15 -11.35 4.24 -11.07
CA ILE A 15 -12.53 3.57 -11.62
C ILE A 15 -13.54 4.65 -11.94
N ARG A 16 -13.94 4.75 -13.20
CA ARG A 16 -14.84 5.79 -13.70
C ARG A 16 -15.92 5.20 -14.57
N GLU A 17 -17.09 5.82 -14.54
CA GLU A 17 -18.21 5.46 -15.41
C GLU A 17 -18.38 6.52 -16.51
N TRP A 18 -18.59 6.07 -17.74
CA TRP A 18 -18.94 6.91 -18.87
C TRP A 18 -20.42 7.28 -18.80
N ASP A 19 -20.68 8.57 -18.65
CA ASP A 19 -22.02 9.14 -18.70
C ASP A 19 -22.38 9.48 -20.15
N GLU A 20 -23.23 8.65 -20.76
CA GLU A 20 -23.71 8.87 -22.14
C GLU A 20 -24.55 10.15 -22.28
N GLU A 21 -25.28 10.56 -21.24
CA GLU A 21 -26.17 11.72 -21.29
C GLU A 21 -25.37 13.03 -21.34
N ASN A 22 -24.31 13.11 -20.54
CA ASN A 22 -23.45 14.30 -20.47
C ASN A 22 -22.16 14.17 -21.31
N THR A 23 -21.93 13.01 -21.96
CA THR A 23 -20.75 12.72 -22.81
C THR A 23 -19.42 12.99 -22.08
N GLN A 24 -19.33 12.54 -20.84
CA GLN A 24 -18.15 12.74 -19.99
C GLN A 24 -17.96 11.56 -19.04
N TYR A 25 -16.77 11.44 -18.45
CA TYR A 25 -16.57 10.52 -17.33
C TYR A 25 -17.11 11.13 -16.04
N GLY A 26 -17.80 10.30 -15.27
CA GLY A 26 -18.18 10.58 -13.89
C GLY A 26 -16.98 10.69 -12.95
N PRO A 27 -17.23 11.01 -11.66
CA PRO A 27 -16.18 11.04 -10.66
C PRO A 27 -15.53 9.67 -10.48
N ASP A 28 -14.28 9.67 -10.05
CA ASP A 28 -13.58 8.45 -9.67
C ASP A 28 -14.13 7.92 -8.34
N TRP A 29 -14.47 6.63 -8.31
CA TRP A 29 -15.04 5.96 -7.15
C TRP A 29 -14.19 4.76 -6.69
N SER A 30 -12.94 4.66 -7.16
CA SER A 30 -11.97 3.64 -6.71
C SER A 30 -11.82 3.58 -5.18
N ALA A 31 -11.85 4.73 -4.50
CA ALA A 31 -11.77 4.79 -3.04
C ALA A 31 -12.92 4.04 -2.34
N ASP A 32 -14.13 4.15 -2.89
CA ASP A 32 -15.31 3.46 -2.36
C ASP A 32 -15.26 1.97 -2.71
N PHE A 33 -14.83 1.62 -3.93
CA PHE A 33 -14.70 0.23 -4.37
C PHE A 33 -13.76 -0.59 -3.49
N PHE A 34 -12.60 -0.02 -3.14
CA PHE A 34 -11.60 -0.70 -2.31
C PHE A 34 -11.80 -0.48 -0.81
N GLU A 35 -12.91 0.14 -0.39
CA GLU A 35 -13.22 0.43 1.01
C GLU A 35 -12.04 1.08 1.77
N VAL A 36 -11.36 2.05 1.15
CA VAL A 36 -10.06 2.55 1.64
C VAL A 36 -10.10 3.16 3.03
N GLY A 37 -11.28 3.48 3.57
CA GLY A 37 -11.48 3.93 4.95
C GLY A 37 -11.06 2.89 6.01
N GLY A 38 -10.94 1.61 5.63
CA GLY A 38 -10.41 0.55 6.49
C GLY A 38 -8.91 0.24 6.30
N LEU A 39 -8.27 0.86 5.30
CA LEU A 39 -6.89 0.53 4.93
C LEU A 39 -5.87 1.40 5.66
N LYS A 40 -4.66 0.86 5.83
CA LYS A 40 -3.51 1.62 6.33
C LYS A 40 -3.04 2.59 5.25
N THR A 41 -2.63 3.79 5.64
CA THR A 41 -2.07 4.79 4.72
C THR A 41 -0.57 4.93 4.92
N VAL A 42 0.11 5.45 3.90
CA VAL A 42 1.45 6.05 4.08
C VAL A 42 1.28 7.54 4.42
N ASP A 43 2.26 8.13 5.11
CA ASP A 43 2.18 9.53 5.57
C ASP A 43 2.25 10.55 4.41
N ASP A 44 2.94 10.20 3.33
CA ASP A 44 3.07 11.00 2.09
C ASP A 44 3.31 10.03 0.93
N PRO A 45 2.59 10.12 -0.22
CA PRO A 45 1.55 11.10 -0.59
C PRO A 45 0.14 10.77 -0.10
N GLU A 46 -0.72 11.80 -0.08
CA GLU A 46 -2.16 11.65 0.15
C GLU A 46 -2.78 10.63 -0.81
N PHE A 47 -3.81 9.92 -0.31
CA PHE A 47 -4.53 8.85 -1.01
C PHE A 47 -3.68 7.63 -1.39
N ALA A 48 -2.63 7.34 -0.62
CA ALA A 48 -1.82 6.15 -0.79
C ALA A 48 -2.07 5.14 0.34
N TYR A 49 -2.49 3.94 -0.06
CA TYR A 49 -3.00 2.88 0.81
C TYR A 49 -2.16 1.62 0.66
N ILE A 50 -1.84 1.01 1.79
CA ILE A 50 -1.12 -0.25 1.87
C ILE A 50 -2.14 -1.38 1.75
N VAL A 51 -1.92 -2.27 0.79
CA VAL A 51 -2.72 -3.47 0.53
C VAL A 51 -1.84 -4.72 0.63
N GLU A 52 -2.48 -5.88 0.77
CA GLU A 52 -1.75 -7.15 0.81
C GLU A 52 -1.18 -7.53 -0.56
N ASP A 53 -1.95 -7.30 -1.63
CA ASP A 53 -1.60 -7.67 -3.00
C ASP A 53 -2.23 -6.67 -3.99
N VAL A 54 -1.39 -5.88 -4.67
CA VAL A 54 -1.83 -4.90 -5.67
C VAL A 54 -2.36 -5.58 -6.92
N ASP A 55 -1.79 -6.70 -7.34
CA ASP A 55 -2.23 -7.41 -8.54
C ASP A 55 -3.63 -8.00 -8.33
N TYR A 56 -3.90 -8.54 -7.14
CA TYR A 56 -5.25 -8.96 -6.77
C TYR A 56 -6.26 -7.80 -6.84
N CYS A 57 -5.92 -6.61 -6.33
CA CYS A 57 -6.79 -5.44 -6.41
C CYS A 57 -7.09 -5.01 -7.86
N ILE A 58 -6.08 -5.07 -8.74
CA ILE A 58 -6.25 -4.76 -10.17
C ILE A 58 -7.13 -5.81 -10.84
N GLU A 59 -6.90 -7.11 -10.58
CA GLU A 59 -7.72 -8.19 -11.10
C GLU A 59 -9.18 -8.03 -10.66
N GLN A 60 -9.42 -7.75 -9.37
CA GLN A 60 -10.77 -7.53 -8.84
C GLN A 60 -11.51 -6.38 -9.54
N ALA A 61 -10.83 -5.24 -9.80
CA ALA A 61 -11.42 -4.12 -10.51
C ALA A 61 -11.73 -4.47 -11.99
N ASN A 62 -10.86 -5.25 -12.65
CA ASN A 62 -11.10 -5.69 -14.02
C ASN A 62 -12.24 -6.72 -14.10
N ASP A 63 -12.34 -7.62 -13.12
CA ASP A 63 -13.40 -8.63 -13.03
C ASP A 63 -14.77 -7.97 -12.88
N MET A 64 -14.85 -6.87 -12.11
CA MET A 64 -16.05 -6.05 -12.02
C MET A 64 -16.47 -5.47 -13.38
N VAL A 65 -15.53 -4.89 -14.15
CA VAL A 65 -15.86 -4.36 -15.50
C VAL A 65 -16.28 -5.47 -16.45
N ALA A 66 -15.58 -6.61 -16.41
CA ALA A 66 -15.87 -7.76 -17.26
C ALA A 66 -17.13 -8.53 -16.83
N GLY A 67 -17.62 -8.33 -15.61
CA GLY A 67 -18.72 -9.10 -15.04
C GLY A 67 -18.38 -10.58 -14.90
N VAL A 68 -17.20 -10.88 -14.36
CA VAL A 68 -16.69 -12.25 -14.15
C VAL A 68 -16.26 -12.43 -12.69
N GLY A 69 -15.86 -13.64 -12.33
CA GLY A 69 -15.45 -13.95 -10.96
C GLY A 69 -16.58 -13.68 -9.97
N ASP A 70 -16.27 -12.92 -8.93
CA ASP A 70 -17.23 -12.54 -7.89
C ASP A 70 -18.32 -11.57 -8.38
N PHE A 71 -18.13 -10.95 -9.55
CA PHE A 71 -19.08 -10.03 -10.20
C PHE A 71 -19.89 -10.69 -11.32
N ALA A 72 -19.81 -12.02 -11.46
CA ALA A 72 -20.52 -12.73 -12.53
C ALA A 72 -22.05 -12.60 -12.47
N GLU A 73 -22.62 -12.35 -11.29
CA GLU A 73 -24.07 -12.14 -11.12
C GLU A 73 -24.52 -10.76 -11.65
N ASP A 74 -23.66 -9.74 -11.60
CA ASP A 74 -23.95 -8.38 -12.06
C ASP A 74 -23.81 -8.23 -13.59
N GLY A 75 -23.03 -9.11 -14.21
CA GLY A 75 -22.73 -9.09 -15.63
C GLY A 75 -21.81 -7.92 -16.05
N PRO A 76 -21.41 -7.88 -17.33
CA PRO A 76 -20.43 -6.90 -17.80
C PRO A 76 -20.91 -5.46 -17.64
N GLN A 77 -20.00 -4.56 -17.23
CA GLN A 77 -20.26 -3.14 -17.03
C GLN A 77 -19.54 -2.31 -18.12
N PRO A 78 -20.09 -2.24 -19.36
CA PRO A 78 -19.38 -1.67 -20.52
C PRO A 78 -19.13 -0.16 -20.42
N ASN A 79 -19.85 0.53 -19.54
CA ASN A 79 -19.66 1.97 -19.30
C ASN A 79 -18.59 2.23 -18.25
N GLN A 80 -18.09 1.21 -17.55
CA GLN A 80 -17.05 1.37 -16.53
C GLN A 80 -15.67 1.14 -17.14
N VAL A 81 -14.72 1.96 -16.71
CA VAL A 81 -13.32 1.90 -17.12
C VAL A 81 -12.44 1.90 -15.88
N VAL A 82 -11.46 1.00 -15.89
CA VAL A 82 -10.39 0.94 -14.90
C VAL A 82 -9.11 1.44 -15.57
N ASP A 83 -8.54 2.50 -15.02
CA ASP A 83 -7.24 3.01 -15.45
C ASP A 83 -6.20 2.70 -14.38
N VAL A 84 -5.10 2.06 -14.79
CA VAL A 84 -3.98 1.70 -13.92
C VAL A 84 -2.70 2.29 -14.47
N THR A 85 -1.95 2.98 -13.62
CA THR A 85 -0.61 3.49 -13.94
C THR A 85 0.37 2.92 -12.93
N GLU A 86 1.39 2.20 -13.40
CA GLU A 86 2.49 1.75 -12.56
C GLU A 86 3.31 2.94 -12.05
N LEU A 87 3.64 2.92 -10.76
CA LEU A 87 4.44 3.94 -10.09
C LEU A 87 5.78 3.36 -9.67
N ASP A 88 6.74 4.25 -9.38
CA ASP A 88 7.99 3.84 -8.75
C ASP A 88 7.72 3.40 -7.31
N ARG A 89 7.81 2.09 -7.08
CA ARG A 89 7.61 1.48 -5.76
C ARG A 89 8.55 2.04 -4.71
N SER A 90 9.78 2.43 -5.07
CA SER A 90 10.77 2.92 -4.12
C SER A 90 10.45 4.31 -3.54
N ALA A 91 9.53 5.04 -4.18
CA ALA A 91 9.06 6.33 -3.69
C ALA A 91 8.15 6.23 -2.46
N TYR A 92 7.71 5.02 -2.09
CA TYR A 92 6.78 4.77 -1.00
C TYR A 92 7.45 3.94 0.10
N LEU A 93 7.90 4.58 1.17
CA LEU A 93 8.46 3.86 2.31
C LEU A 93 7.32 3.20 3.10
N ILE A 94 7.22 1.87 3.04
CA ILE A 94 6.38 1.11 3.97
C ILE A 94 7.24 0.87 5.21
N CYS A 95 7.01 1.64 6.28
CA CYS A 95 7.62 1.40 7.58
C CYS A 95 6.96 0.17 8.24
N GLU A 96 7.23 -1.02 7.72
CA GLU A 96 6.92 -2.26 8.44
C GLU A 96 8.16 -2.66 9.24
N ILE A 97 8.10 -2.43 10.56
CA ILE A 97 9.08 -2.97 11.49
C ILE A 97 8.88 -4.50 11.49
N ASP A 98 9.62 -5.21 10.64
CA ASP A 98 9.70 -6.66 10.69
C ASP A 98 10.47 -7.08 11.95
N LEU A 99 9.73 -7.27 13.04
CA LEU A 99 10.27 -7.70 14.33
C LEU A 99 11.01 -9.05 14.22
N TYR A 100 10.68 -9.90 13.24
CA TYR A 100 11.39 -11.17 13.04
C TYR A 100 12.74 -10.95 12.36
N GLN A 101 12.82 -10.13 11.31
CA GLN A 101 14.12 -9.77 10.73
C GLN A 101 14.99 -9.00 11.70
N LEU A 102 14.45 -7.99 12.40
CA LEU A 102 15.18 -7.27 13.45
C LEU A 102 15.67 -8.22 14.55
N SER A 103 14.82 -9.16 15.00
CA SER A 103 15.24 -10.14 16.01
C SER A 103 16.32 -11.10 15.50
N SER A 104 16.25 -11.54 14.23
CA SER A 104 17.26 -12.40 13.62
C SER A 104 18.58 -11.68 13.42
N GLU A 105 18.57 -10.42 13.01
CA GLU A 105 19.76 -9.58 12.87
C GLU A 105 20.43 -9.34 14.22
N ILE A 106 19.65 -9.00 15.25
CA ILE A 106 20.11 -8.87 16.64
C ILE A 106 20.72 -10.19 17.14
N TYR A 107 20.06 -11.33 16.88
CA TYR A 107 20.51 -12.65 17.29
C TYR A 107 21.80 -13.10 16.57
N ASN A 108 21.86 -12.89 15.24
CA ASN A 108 23.03 -13.23 14.42
C ASN A 108 24.24 -12.35 14.73
N HIS A 109 24.02 -11.09 15.13
CA HIS A 109 25.08 -10.21 15.62
C HIS A 109 25.54 -10.52 17.06
N GLY A 110 24.93 -11.50 17.74
CA GLY A 110 25.40 -12.03 19.02
C GLY A 110 25.43 -11.02 20.18
N LEU A 111 24.63 -9.95 20.11
CA LEU A 111 24.75 -8.81 21.02
C LEU A 111 23.66 -8.80 22.10
N ASN A 112 24.08 -8.71 23.37
CA ASN A 112 23.21 -8.36 24.49
C ASN A 112 22.75 -6.91 24.31
N VAL A 113 21.48 -6.69 23.98
CA VAL A 113 20.89 -5.34 23.88
C VAL A 113 20.61 -4.82 25.30
N LYS A 114 20.99 -3.57 25.60
CA LYS A 114 20.76 -2.96 26.93
C LYS A 114 19.33 -2.47 27.09
N ASP A 115 18.85 -1.74 26.09
CA ASP A 115 17.52 -1.14 26.04
C ASP A 115 17.10 -1.08 24.56
N THR A 116 15.85 -1.44 24.26
CA THR A 116 15.22 -1.24 22.94
C THR A 116 14.12 -0.22 23.13
N GLU A 117 14.33 1.01 22.65
CA GLU A 117 13.33 2.06 22.74
C GLU A 117 12.67 2.19 21.36
N ILE A 118 11.44 1.68 21.23
CA ILE A 118 10.60 1.98 20.08
C ILE A 118 10.06 3.38 20.32
N ILE A 119 10.62 4.36 19.62
CA ILE A 119 10.12 5.74 19.70
C ILE A 119 8.77 5.75 18.99
N SER A 120 7.67 5.73 19.73
CA SER A 120 6.32 5.81 19.16
C SER A 120 6.09 7.21 18.57
N GLY A 121 6.52 7.39 17.32
CA GLY A 121 6.44 8.65 16.56
C GLY A 121 7.45 8.74 15.42
N MET A 122 7.90 7.60 14.86
CA MET A 122 8.94 7.56 13.83
C MET A 122 8.40 8.07 12.49
N CYS A 123 8.99 9.15 11.98
CA CYS A 123 8.86 9.58 10.58
C CYS A 123 9.64 8.63 9.65
N PRO A 124 9.36 8.60 8.34
CA PRO A 124 10.08 7.76 7.37
C PRO A 124 11.60 7.99 7.31
N GLU A 125 12.07 9.18 7.70
CA GLU A 125 13.48 9.55 7.83
C GLU A 125 14.13 9.15 9.18
N ASP A 126 13.36 8.63 10.13
CA ASP A 126 13.89 8.22 11.42
C ASP A 126 14.59 6.87 11.33
N THR A 127 15.93 6.93 11.31
CA THR A 127 16.79 5.74 11.42
C THR A 127 16.58 5.06 12.77
N ILE A 128 16.24 3.77 12.79
CA ILE A 128 16.20 2.99 14.04
C ILE A 128 17.64 2.86 14.52
N LYS A 129 17.97 3.50 15.65
CA LYS A 129 19.29 3.36 16.27
C LYS A 129 19.25 2.25 17.31
N VAL A 130 19.79 1.09 16.97
CA VAL A 130 20.04 0.03 17.94
C VAL A 130 21.33 0.37 18.69
N VAL A 131 21.23 0.60 20.01
CA VAL A 131 22.38 0.90 20.88
C VAL A 131 22.77 -0.34 21.68
N PHE A 132 24.03 -0.75 21.55
CA PHE A 132 24.57 -1.94 22.20
C PHE A 132 25.08 -1.67 23.62
N MET A 133 25.28 -2.73 24.43
CA MET A 133 25.78 -2.60 25.81
C MET A 133 27.10 -1.83 25.93
N ASP A 134 27.93 -1.89 24.89
CA ASP A 134 29.25 -1.25 24.79
C ASP A 134 29.19 0.21 24.31
N GLY A 135 27.99 0.73 24.04
CA GLY A 135 27.75 2.10 23.58
C GLY A 135 27.92 2.31 22.08
N SER A 136 28.17 1.26 21.29
CA SER A 136 28.13 1.34 19.83
C SER A 136 26.68 1.42 19.33
N ALA A 137 26.48 2.10 18.20
CA ALA A 137 25.16 2.29 17.59
C ALA A 137 25.19 1.84 16.12
N MET A 138 24.18 1.07 15.71
CA MET A 138 23.96 0.71 14.31
C MET A 138 22.79 1.53 13.76
N PRO A 139 22.97 2.23 12.63
CA PRO A 139 21.86 2.81 11.89
C PRO A 139 21.17 1.70 11.08
N CYS A 140 19.90 1.43 11.38
CA CYS A 140 19.01 0.65 10.52
C CYS A 140 18.13 1.61 9.70
#